data_AF-A0A923XLK9-F1
#
_entry.id   AF-A0A923XLK9-F1
#
_cell.length_a   1.000
_cell.length_b   1.000
_cell.length_c   1.000
_cell.angle_alpha   90.00
_cell.angle_beta   90.00
_cell.angle_gamma   90.00
#
_symmetry.space_group_name_H-M   'P 1'
#
loop_
_entity.id
_entity.type
_entity.pdbx_description
1 polymer ?
#
loop_
_entity_poly.entity_id
_entity_poly.type
_entity_poly.pdbx_seq_one_letter_code
_entity_poly.pdbx_strand_id
1 'polypeptide(L)'
;IYQLRLKNGQIDPFSSGTLIEKNGQSIHLKKEDFLIKVLDYWTSPTTKVRYPAKWQVDLPKYNISMNIVPFMKNQELNLSFAYWEGAVKVTGENFTGDGYVELTGYNEKF
;
A
#
# COMPACT_ATOMS: atom_id res chain seq x y z
N ILE A 1 3.93 5.14 4.49
CA ILE A 1 3.62 4.05 5.44
C ILE A 1 4.04 2.72 4.82
N TYR A 2 4.24 1.68 5.62
CA TYR A 2 4.43 0.30 5.16
C TYR A 2 3.66 -0.67 6.05
N GLN A 3 3.28 -1.82 5.51
CA GLN A 3 2.65 -2.92 6.25
C GLN A 3 3.36 -4.23 5.95
N LEU A 4 3.98 -4.80 6.98
CA LEU A 4 4.62 -6.11 6.91
C LEU A 4 3.57 -7.20 7.20
N ARG A 5 3.70 -8.34 6.53
CA ARG A 5 2.86 -9.52 6.75
C ARG A 5 3.72 -10.64 7.30
N LEU A 6 3.28 -11.23 8.41
CA LEU A 6 3.84 -12.47 8.94
C LEU A 6 3.49 -13.64 8.02
N LYS A 7 4.24 -14.74 8.12
CA LYS A 7 3.98 -15.97 7.33
C LYS A 7 2.59 -16.55 7.54
N ASN A 8 1.96 -16.30 8.70
CA ASN A 8 0.60 -16.73 8.99
C ASN A 8 -0.48 -15.76 8.44
N GLY A 9 -0.08 -14.78 7.62
CA GLY A 9 -0.98 -13.78 7.03
C GLY A 9 -1.38 -12.64 7.97
N GLN A 10 -0.99 -12.68 9.25
CA GLN A 10 -1.25 -11.58 10.18
C GLN A 10 -0.39 -10.36 9.84
N ILE A 11 -0.89 -9.18 10.24
CA ILE A 11 -0.12 -7.96 10.11
C ILE A 11 0.91 -7.89 11.24
N ASP A 12 2.16 -7.64 10.87
CA ASP A 12 3.25 -7.50 11.83
C ASP A 12 3.13 -6.18 12.62
N PRO A 13 3.28 -6.19 13.96
CA PRO A 13 3.20 -4.99 14.79
C PRO A 13 4.28 -3.94 14.49
N PHE A 14 5.38 -4.31 13.83
CA PHE A 14 6.43 -3.38 13.39
C PHE A 14 6.09 -2.60 12.12
N SER A 15 4.92 -2.80 11.53
CA SER A 15 4.40 -1.93 10.48
C SER A 15 4.32 -0.48 10.98
N SER A 16 4.78 0.48 10.17
CA SER A 16 4.83 1.88 10.60
C SER A 16 4.81 2.86 9.42
N GLY A 17 4.94 4.15 9.70
CA GLY A 17 5.16 5.16 8.68
C GLY A 17 5.48 6.52 9.28
N THR A 18 5.43 7.52 8.42
CA THR A 18 5.66 8.91 8.78
C THR A 18 4.62 9.77 8.08
N LEU A 19 3.95 10.65 8.83
CA LEU A 19 3.16 11.75 8.30
C LEU A 19 4.02 13.01 8.37
N ILE A 20 4.13 13.75 7.28
CA ILE A 20 4.81 15.05 7.26
C ILE A 20 3.73 16.11 7.11
N GLU A 21 3.62 16.99 8.10
CA GLU A 21 2.67 18.10 8.08
C GLU A 21 3.15 19.24 7.17
N LYS A 22 2.24 20.18 6.84
CA LYS A 22 2.55 21.33 5.97
C LYS A 22 3.66 22.23 6.50
N ASN A 23 3.86 22.26 7.82
CA ASN A 23 4.94 23.00 8.49
C ASN A 23 6.29 22.24 8.48
N GLY A 24 6.35 21.04 7.90
CA GLY A 24 7.53 20.19 7.85
C GLY A 24 7.70 19.27 9.07
N GLN A 25 6.82 19.33 10.07
CA GLN A 25 6.88 18.44 11.23
C GLN A 25 6.67 17.00 10.78
N SER A 26 7.58 16.11 11.20
CA SER A 26 7.48 14.67 10.97
C SER A 26 6.85 14.00 12.19
N ILE A 27 5.78 13.25 11.95
CA ILE A 27 5.06 12.49 12.96
C ILE A 27 5.22 11.01 12.64
N HIS A 28 5.82 10.27 13.57
CA HIS A 28 5.93 8.82 13.45
C HIS A 28 4.56 8.15 13.66
N LEU A 29 4.19 7.26 12.75
CA LEU A 29 2.95 6.47 12.80
C LEU A 29 3.29 5.02 13.14
N LYS A 30 2.65 4.48 14.17
CA LYS A 30 2.69 3.05 14.50
C LYS A 30 1.59 2.31 13.74
N LYS A 31 1.61 0.98 13.76
CA LYS A 31 0.59 0.15 13.10
C LYS A 31 -0.85 0.52 13.48
N GLU A 32 -1.09 0.93 14.72
CA GLU A 32 -2.44 1.28 15.20
C GLU A 32 -2.94 2.64 14.71
N ASP A 33 -2.04 3.51 14.23
CA ASP A 33 -2.41 4.83 13.72
C ASP A 33 -3.04 4.79 12.33
N PHE A 34 -2.92 3.67 11.61
CA PHE A 34 -3.41 3.55 10.24
C PHE A 34 -4.02 2.18 9.92
N LEU A 35 -5.01 2.21 9.03
CA LEU A 35 -5.70 1.05 8.50
C LEU A 35 -5.48 1.00 6.98
N ILE A 36 -5.18 -0.17 6.45
CA ILE A 36 -5.09 -0.41 5.01
C ILE A 36 -6.10 -1.49 4.65
N LYS A 37 -7.11 -1.12 3.86
CA LYS A 37 -8.13 -2.04 3.35
C LYS A 37 -7.91 -2.25 1.86
N VAL A 38 -7.71 -3.50 1.45
CA VAL A 38 -7.68 -3.86 0.03
C VAL A 38 -9.12 -3.86 -0.51
N LEU A 39 -9.35 -3.11 -1.58
CA LEU A 39 -10.66 -2.96 -2.22
C LEU A 39 -10.76 -3.70 -3.55
N ASP A 40 -9.64 -3.91 -4.24
CA ASP A 40 -9.60 -4.62 -5.51
C ASP A 40 -8.22 -5.25 -5.72
N TYR A 41 -8.15 -6.19 -6.66
CA TYR A 41 -6.96 -6.95 -7.00
C TYR A 41 -6.74 -6.97 -8.51
N TRP A 42 -5.48 -7.11 -8.90
CA TRP A 42 -5.07 -7.44 -10.26
C TRP A 42 -4.29 -8.74 -10.25
N THR A 43 -4.59 -9.62 -11.20
CA THR A 43 -3.86 -10.86 -11.39
C THR A 43 -2.95 -10.72 -12.60
N SER A 44 -1.66 -10.98 -12.43
CA SER A 44 -0.71 -10.96 -13.52
C SER A 44 -1.07 -12.01 -14.57
N PRO A 45 -1.17 -11.64 -15.87
CA PRO A 45 -1.33 -12.62 -16.93
C PRO A 45 -0.06 -13.47 -17.13
N THR A 46 1.11 -12.99 -16.68
CA THR A 46 2.42 -13.64 -16.86
C THR A 46 2.70 -14.65 -15.75
N THR A 47 2.75 -14.20 -14.51
CA THR A 47 3.14 -15.03 -13.34
C THR A 47 1.94 -15.67 -12.64
N LYS A 48 0.72 -15.23 -12.96
CA LYS A 48 -0.54 -15.59 -12.28
C LYS A 48 -0.63 -15.13 -10.82
N VAL A 49 0.33 -14.32 -10.35
CA VAL A 49 0.30 -13.75 -9.01
C VAL A 49 -0.84 -12.73 -8.89
N ARG A 50 -1.56 -12.75 -7.76
CA ARG A 50 -2.65 -11.83 -7.47
C ARG A 50 -2.19 -10.76 -6.49
N TYR A 51 -2.12 -9.53 -6.98
CA TYR A 51 -1.71 -8.35 -6.21
C TYR A 51 -2.92 -7.49 -5.82
N PRO A 52 -2.96 -6.94 -4.60
CA PRO A 52 -3.80 -5.80 -4.31
C PRO A 52 -3.53 -4.67 -5.31
N ALA A 53 -4.58 -4.06 -5.85
CA ALA A 53 -4.48 -3.02 -6.87
C ALA A 53 -5.49 -1.89 -6.67
N LYS A 54 -6.09 -1.82 -5.48
CA LYS A 54 -6.88 -0.68 -5.00
C LYS A 54 -6.95 -0.76 -3.50
N TRP A 55 -6.74 0.37 -2.84
CA TRP A 55 -6.74 0.44 -1.38
C TRP A 55 -7.55 1.64 -0.90
N GLN A 56 -8.14 1.48 0.28
CA GLN A 56 -8.48 2.58 1.15
C GLN A 56 -7.47 2.59 2.30
N VAL A 57 -6.95 3.77 2.61
CA VAL A 57 -6.05 4.01 3.73
C VAL A 57 -6.65 5.08 4.62
N ASP A 58 -6.82 4.76 5.90
CA ASP A 58 -7.37 5.66 6.89
C ASP A 58 -6.35 5.91 8.01
N LEU A 59 -6.22 7.18 8.39
CA LEU A 59 -5.44 7.65 9.54
C LEU A 59 -6.42 8.39 10.49
N PRO A 60 -7.18 7.66 11.33
CA PRO A 60 -8.33 8.22 12.04
C PRO A 60 -7.98 9.38 12.98
N LYS A 61 -6.84 9.31 13.68
CA LYS A 61 -6.37 10.36 14.58
C LYS A 61 -6.14 11.71 13.89
N TYR A 62 -5.94 11.69 12.57
CA TYR A 62 -5.63 12.87 11.77
C TYR A 62 -6.80 13.27 10.85
N ASN A 63 -7.95 12.57 10.95
CA ASN A 63 -9.10 12.75 10.06
C ASN A 63 -8.73 12.68 8.57
N ILE A 64 -7.82 11.77 8.21
CA ILE A 64 -7.39 11.54 6.83
C ILE A 64 -7.93 10.19 6.38
N SER A 65 -8.67 10.20 5.26
CA SER A 65 -9.05 9.01 4.52
C SER A 65 -8.70 9.21 3.05
N MET A 66 -8.12 8.19 2.43
CA MET A 66 -7.68 8.27 1.04
C MET A 66 -7.85 6.95 0.29
N ASN A 67 -8.23 7.06 -0.98
CA ASN A 67 -8.19 5.98 -1.93
C ASN A 67 -6.87 6.01 -2.70
N ILE A 68 -6.29 4.84 -2.90
CA ILE A 68 -5.07 4.64 -3.66
C ILE A 68 -5.39 3.71 -4.83
N VAL A 69 -5.12 4.17 -6.05
CA VAL A 69 -5.41 3.44 -7.30
C VAL A 69 -4.17 3.51 -8.19
N PRO A 70 -3.69 2.40 -8.75
CA PRO A 70 -2.57 2.42 -9.68
C PRO A 70 -2.93 3.15 -10.97
N PHE A 71 -1.98 3.90 -11.53
CA PHE A 71 -2.15 4.51 -12.85
C PHE A 71 -2.30 3.46 -13.95
N MET A 72 -1.63 2.31 -13.78
CA MET A 72 -1.69 1.16 -14.68
C MET A 72 -1.71 -0.13 -13.87
N LYS A 73 -2.50 -1.12 -14.27
CA LYS A 73 -2.61 -2.39 -13.53
C LYS A 73 -1.33 -3.22 -13.60
N ASN A 74 -0.77 -3.37 -14.82
CA ASN A 74 0.42 -4.18 -15.05
C ASN A 74 1.69 -3.38 -14.79
N GLN A 75 2.14 -3.43 -13.55
CA GLN A 75 3.43 -2.88 -13.10
C GLN A 75 4.21 -3.97 -12.33
N GLU A 76 4.05 -5.22 -12.75
CA GLU A 76 4.81 -6.35 -12.22
C GLU A 76 6.20 -6.40 -12.87
N LEU A 77 7.21 -6.61 -12.04
CA LEU A 77 8.57 -6.92 -12.44
C LEU A 77 8.83 -8.40 -12.14
N ASN A 78 9.15 -9.17 -13.19
CA ASN A 78 9.45 -10.58 -13.10
C ASN A 78 10.96 -10.80 -13.27
N LEU A 79 11.72 -10.54 -12.19
CA LEU A 79 13.18 -10.64 -12.16
C LEU A 79 13.62 -11.94 -11.44
N SER A 80 14.51 -11.86 -10.45
CA SER A 80 14.88 -13.01 -9.60
C SER A 80 13.71 -13.52 -8.75
N PHE A 81 12.75 -12.65 -8.44
CA PHE A 81 11.42 -12.97 -7.93
C PHE A 81 10.39 -11.99 -8.52
N ALA A 82 9.12 -12.38 -8.50
CA ALA A 82 8.02 -11.52 -8.99
C ALA A 82 7.57 -10.56 -7.89
N TYR A 83 7.60 -9.27 -8.18
CA TYR A 83 7.11 -8.21 -7.30
C TYR A 83 6.42 -7.12 -8.11
N TRP A 84 5.55 -6.36 -7.45
CA TRP A 84 4.79 -5.30 -8.11
C TRP A 84 5.27 -3.95 -7.60
N GLU A 85 5.56 -3.05 -8.53
CA GLU A 85 6.19 -1.77 -8.27
C GLU A 85 5.53 -0.73 -9.14
N GLY A 86 4.63 0.06 -8.57
CA GLY A 86 3.75 0.87 -9.41
C GLY A 86 3.40 2.24 -8.88
N ALA A 87 3.39 3.17 -9.82
CA ALA A 87 2.89 4.52 -9.61
C ALA A 87 1.39 4.46 -9.34
N VAL A 88 0.96 5.21 -8.33
CA VAL A 88 -0.43 5.27 -7.87
C VAL A 88 -0.90 6.72 -7.77
N LYS A 89 -2.18 6.92 -8.06
CA LYS A 89 -2.91 8.14 -7.72
C LYS A 89 -3.52 7.98 -6.33
N VAL A 90 -3.36 9.01 -5.51
CA VAL A 90 -3.95 9.15 -4.18
C VAL A 90 -5.06 10.21 -4.25
N THR A 91 -6.23 9.90 -3.69
CA THR A 91 -7.36 10.84 -3.63
C THR A 91 -8.00 10.77 -2.25
N GLY A 92 -7.93 11.87 -1.52
CA GLY A 92 -8.71 12.10 -0.30
C GLY A 92 -9.88 13.06 -0.57
N GLU A 93 -10.59 13.44 0.49
CA GLU A 93 -11.76 14.33 0.39
C GLU A 93 -11.43 15.68 -0.26
N ASN A 94 -10.33 16.31 0.17
CA ASN A 94 -9.95 17.66 -0.23
C ASN A 94 -8.55 17.74 -0.85
N PHE A 95 -8.00 16.61 -1.29
CA PHE A 95 -6.67 16.56 -1.89
C PHE A 95 -6.52 15.42 -2.89
N THR A 96 -5.60 15.62 -3.82
CA THR A 96 -5.08 14.57 -4.70
C THR A 96 -3.57 14.61 -4.67
N GLY A 97 -2.94 13.48 -4.92
CA GLY A 97 -1.50 13.41 -5.06
C GLY A 97 -1.10 12.15 -5.80
N ASP A 98 0.19 12.02 -6.03
CA ASP A 98 0.79 10.86 -6.66
C ASP A 98 1.72 10.17 -5.67
N GLY A 99 1.91 8.87 -5.85
CA GLY A 99 2.75 8.08 -4.99
C GLY A 99 3.22 6.80 -5.65
N TYR A 100 3.75 5.91 -4.82
CA TYR A 100 4.27 4.63 -5.25
C TYR A 100 3.90 3.55 -4.24
N VAL A 101 3.60 2.35 -4.74
CA VAL A 101 3.36 1.17 -3.91
C VAL A 101 4.27 0.05 -4.41
N GLU A 102 4.96 -0.58 -3.47
CA GLU A 102 5.77 -1.77 -3.69
C GLU A 102 5.11 -2.95 -2.96
N LEU A 103 5.02 -4.10 -3.63
CA LEU A 103 4.40 -5.32 -3.14
C LEU A 103 5.30 -6.52 -3.38
N THR A 104 5.83 -7.08 -2.30
CA THR A 104 6.66 -8.28 -2.31
C THR A 104 5.96 -9.46 -1.60
N GLY A 105 6.41 -10.68 -1.89
CA GLY A 105 5.93 -11.90 -1.22
C GLY A 105 4.49 -12.29 -1.54
N TYR A 106 4.00 -12.00 -2.75
CA TYR A 106 2.66 -12.41 -3.22
C TYR A 106 2.69 -13.68 -4.09
N ASN A 107 3.87 -14.10 -4.54
CA ASN A 107 4.08 -15.34 -5.27
C ASN A 107 4.22 -16.57 -4.35
N GLU A 108 4.38 -16.35 -3.04
CA GLU A 108 4.45 -17.41 -2.03
C GLU A 108 3.06 -17.68 -1.44
N LYS A 109 2.69 -18.96 -1.30
CA LYS A 109 1.48 -19.33 -0.55
C LYS A 109 1.78 -19.24 0.95
N PHE A 110 0.97 -18.46 1.67
CA PHE A 110 0.93 -18.45 3.13
C PHE A 110 0.34 -19.75 3.67
#